data_AF-A0A1W6YPU4-F1
#
_entry.id   AF-A0A1W6YPU4-F1
#
_cell.length_a   1.000
_cell.length_b   1.000
_cell.length_c   1.000
_cell.angle_alpha   90.00
_cell.angle_beta   90.00
_cell.angle_gamma   90.00
#
_symmetry.space_group_name_H-M   'P 1'
#
loop_
_entity.id
_entity.type
_entity.pdbx_description
1 polymer ?
#
loop_
_entity_poly.entity_id
_entity_poly.type
_entity_poly.pdbx_seq_one_letter_code
_entity_poly.pdbx_strand_id
1 'polypeptide(L)'
;MATAKAEQKRRRNRDALVRSEPADPSLHREGVDALWRLIRIANQYTERSKRDADLLLAWWNATSCGGFDLADLWSVDREIADDMMRVLSLIRQTKAYPGTLSPTIHAAFKSLVTSRRPHLVDE
;
A
#
# COMPACT_ATOMS: atom_id res chain seq x y z
N MET A 1 -20.88 -33.79 10.10
CA MET A 1 -20.12 -32.84 10.95
C MET A 1 -18.60 -33.08 11.02
N ALA A 2 -18.11 -34.33 10.96
CA ALA A 2 -16.66 -34.63 11.04
C ALA A 2 -15.82 -34.14 9.84
N THR A 3 -16.40 -34.13 8.64
CA THR A 3 -15.75 -33.71 7.38
C THR A 3 -15.45 -32.22 7.32
N ALA A 4 -16.38 -31.36 7.78
CA ALA A 4 -16.21 -29.90 7.77
C ALA A 4 -15.05 -29.44 8.69
N LYS A 5 -14.90 -30.04 9.88
CA LYS A 5 -13.79 -29.74 10.81
C LYS A 5 -12.44 -30.18 10.24
N ALA A 6 -12.39 -31.31 9.53
CA ALA A 6 -11.17 -31.80 8.88
C ALA A 6 -10.74 -30.87 7.72
N GLU A 7 -11.69 -30.37 6.95
CA GLU A 7 -11.42 -29.46 5.84
C GLU A 7 -10.96 -28.07 6.32
N GLN A 8 -11.57 -27.56 7.39
CA GLN A 8 -11.15 -26.31 8.01
C GLN A 8 -9.74 -26.40 8.60
N LYS A 9 -9.39 -27.55 9.20
CA LYS A 9 -8.03 -27.80 9.71
C LYS A 9 -7.02 -27.87 8.56
N ARG A 10 -7.37 -28.48 7.42
CA ARG A 10 -6.52 -28.50 6.20
C ARG A 10 -6.30 -27.11 5.62
N ARG A 11 -7.35 -26.28 5.52
CA ARG A 11 -7.25 -24.88 5.09
C ARG A 11 -6.33 -24.09 6.02
N ARG A 12 -6.54 -24.20 7.32
CA ARG A 12 -5.73 -23.52 8.35
C ARG A 12 -4.26 -23.94 8.31
N ASN A 13 -3.98 -25.23 8.08
CA ASN A 13 -2.62 -25.75 7.93
C ASN A 13 -1.96 -25.27 6.63
N ARG A 14 -2.71 -25.23 5.52
CA ARG A 14 -2.24 -24.65 4.26
C ARG A 14 -1.96 -23.15 4.41
N ASP A 15 -2.83 -22.41 5.08
CA ASP A 15 -2.67 -20.98 5.33
C ASP A 15 -1.51 -20.70 6.29
N ALA A 16 -1.19 -21.63 7.20
CA ALA A 16 0.00 -21.57 8.03
C ALA A 16 1.28 -21.84 7.23
N LEU A 17 1.24 -22.80 6.30
CA LEU A 17 2.34 -23.13 5.39
C LEU A 17 2.66 -21.98 4.43
N VAL A 18 1.64 -21.32 3.87
CA VAL A 18 1.77 -20.10 3.07
C VAL A 18 2.28 -18.92 3.90
N ARG A 19 1.99 -18.89 5.21
CA ARG A 19 2.51 -17.85 6.13
C ARG A 19 4.00 -18.02 6.43
N SER A 20 4.53 -19.24 6.26
CA SER A 20 5.95 -19.58 6.41
C SER A 20 6.76 -19.51 5.12
N GLU A 21 6.11 -19.37 3.95
CA GLU A 21 6.82 -19.04 2.73
C GLU A 21 7.31 -17.58 2.83
N PRO A 22 8.63 -17.33 2.71
CA PRO A 22 9.11 -15.96 2.59
C PRO A 22 8.45 -15.32 1.37
N ALA A 23 7.99 -14.07 1.50
CA ALA A 23 7.41 -13.33 0.39
C ALA A 23 8.34 -13.41 -0.82
N ASP A 24 7.78 -13.75 -1.99
CA ASP A 24 8.54 -13.82 -3.24
C ASP A 24 9.34 -12.51 -3.42
N PRO A 25 10.69 -12.57 -3.41
CA PRO A 25 11.53 -11.38 -3.50
C PRO A 25 11.28 -10.56 -4.77
N SER A 26 10.80 -11.19 -5.85
CA SER A 26 10.44 -10.49 -7.09
C SER A 26 9.20 -9.61 -6.90
N LEU A 27 8.14 -10.13 -6.28
CA LEU A 27 6.92 -9.38 -5.99
C LEU A 27 7.19 -8.23 -5.02
N HIS A 28 8.09 -8.43 -4.06
CA HIS A 28 8.52 -7.35 -3.17
C HIS A 28 9.19 -6.22 -3.97
N ARG A 29 10.13 -6.56 -4.88
CA ARG A 29 10.80 -5.57 -5.74
C ARG A 29 9.82 -4.84 -6.64
N GLU A 30 8.93 -5.55 -7.32
CA GLU A 30 7.90 -4.95 -8.18
C GLU A 30 6.98 -4.01 -7.39
N GLY A 31 6.62 -4.38 -6.15
CA GLY A 31 5.85 -3.54 -5.25
C GLY A 31 6.59 -2.25 -4.87
N VAL A 32 7.90 -2.33 -4.59
CA VAL A 32 8.73 -1.15 -4.29
C VAL A 32 8.90 -0.26 -5.53
N ASP A 33 9.06 -0.84 -6.72
CA ASP A 33 9.16 -0.07 -7.96
C ASP A 33 7.85 0.65 -8.28
N ALA A 34 6.70 -0.02 -8.10
CA ALA A 34 5.37 0.58 -8.21
C ALA A 34 5.17 1.71 -7.20
N LEU A 35 5.60 1.50 -5.94
CA LEU A 35 5.55 2.53 -4.91
C LEU A 35 6.31 3.80 -5.34
N TRP A 36 7.52 3.68 -5.88
CA TRP A 36 8.28 4.83 -6.35
C TRP A 36 7.63 5.55 -7.53
N ARG A 37 7.01 4.81 -8.46
CA ARG A 37 6.24 5.42 -9.56
C ARG A 37 5.05 6.22 -9.03
N LEU A 38 4.29 5.66 -8.09
CA LEU A 38 3.16 6.38 -7.47
C LEU A 38 3.61 7.60 -6.67
N ILE A 39 4.70 7.51 -5.90
CA ILE A 39 5.28 8.65 -5.18
C ILE A 39 5.64 9.77 -6.18
N ARG A 40 6.25 9.43 -7.31
CA ARG A 40 6.60 10.42 -8.35
C ARG A 40 5.34 11.11 -8.90
N ILE A 41 4.28 10.35 -9.20
CA ILE A 41 3.02 10.90 -9.72
C ILE A 41 2.32 11.77 -8.66
N ALA A 42 2.23 11.28 -7.42
CA ALA A 42 1.66 11.97 -6.28
C ALA A 42 2.36 13.31 -5.97
N ASN A 43 3.62 13.48 -6.34
CA ASN A 43 4.35 14.75 -6.21
C ASN A 43 4.08 15.76 -7.35
N GLN A 44 3.34 15.41 -8.40
CA GLN A 44 3.08 16.33 -9.53
C GLN A 44 1.99 17.39 -9.25
N TYR A 45 1.38 17.40 -8.05
CA TYR A 45 0.37 18.39 -7.62
C TYR A 45 -0.79 18.66 -8.60
N THR A 46 -1.22 17.65 -9.36
CA THR A 46 -2.44 17.76 -10.18
C THR A 46 -3.63 17.20 -9.41
N GLU A 47 -4.85 17.60 -9.80
CA GLU A 47 -6.10 17.00 -9.29
C GLU A 47 -6.14 15.49 -9.57
N ARG A 48 -5.55 15.05 -10.69
CA ARG A 48 -5.49 13.63 -11.05
C ARG A 48 -4.58 12.84 -10.10
N SER A 49 -3.47 13.43 -9.63
CA SER A 49 -2.56 12.78 -8.69
C SER A 49 -3.00 12.84 -7.23
N LYS A 50 -4.18 13.41 -6.95
CA LYS A 50 -4.80 13.40 -5.63
C LYS A 50 -5.10 11.97 -5.16
N ARG A 51 -5.66 11.14 -6.05
CA ARG A 51 -6.03 9.75 -5.73
C ARG A 51 -4.82 8.89 -5.36
N ASP A 52 -3.71 9.06 -6.09
CA ASP A 52 -2.44 8.38 -5.80
C ASP A 52 -1.91 8.77 -4.43
N ALA A 53 -1.95 10.08 -4.12
CA ALA A 53 -1.53 10.59 -2.83
C ALA A 53 -2.44 10.07 -1.71
N ASP A 54 -3.75 10.00 -1.92
CA ASP A 54 -4.72 9.54 -0.91
C ASP A 54 -4.51 8.07 -0.56
N LEU A 55 -4.24 7.18 -1.54
CA LEU A 55 -3.87 5.79 -1.27
C LEU A 55 -2.60 5.69 -0.42
N LEU A 56 -1.54 6.39 -0.84
CA LEU A 56 -0.26 6.35 -0.13
C LEU A 56 -0.41 6.88 1.29
N LEU A 57 -1.05 8.05 1.45
CA LEU A 57 -1.24 8.68 2.75
C LEU A 57 -2.18 7.89 3.67
N ALA A 58 -3.18 7.19 3.13
CA ALA A 58 -3.99 6.26 3.90
C ALA A 58 -3.16 5.11 4.48
N TRP A 59 -2.15 4.61 3.74
CA TRP A 59 -1.21 3.63 4.29
C TRP A 59 -0.27 4.24 5.33
N TRP A 60 0.17 5.49 5.15
CA TRP A 60 1.02 6.19 6.15
C TRP A 60 0.30 6.37 7.49
N ASN A 61 -0.89 6.96 7.46
CA ASN A 61 -1.73 7.17 8.63
C ASN A 61 -3.15 7.57 8.19
N ALA A 62 -4.06 6.60 8.08
CA ALA A 62 -5.45 6.88 7.67
C ALA A 62 -6.22 7.78 8.65
N THR A 63 -5.88 7.78 9.94
CA THR A 63 -6.56 8.57 10.97
C THR A 63 -6.33 10.06 10.77
N SER A 64 -5.07 10.45 10.52
CA SER A 64 -4.70 11.86 10.36
C SER A 64 -4.72 12.30 8.89
N CYS A 65 -4.28 11.46 7.96
CA CYS A 65 -4.13 11.84 6.56
C CYS A 65 -5.36 11.56 5.69
N GLY A 66 -6.37 10.87 6.24
CA GLY A 66 -7.58 10.44 5.54
C GLY A 66 -7.45 9.05 4.92
N GLY A 67 -8.60 8.46 4.60
CA GLY A 67 -8.67 7.15 3.94
C GLY A 67 -8.56 7.24 2.41
N PHE A 68 -8.65 6.07 1.77
CA PHE A 68 -8.70 5.91 0.32
C PHE A 68 -10.00 5.20 -0.07
N ASP A 69 -10.73 5.74 -1.05
CA ASP A 69 -11.94 5.11 -1.60
C ASP A 69 -11.56 4.13 -2.72
N LEU A 70 -12.00 2.88 -2.62
CA LEU A 70 -11.71 1.88 -3.66
C LEU A 70 -12.36 2.22 -5.01
N ALA A 71 -13.42 3.02 -5.04
CA ALA A 71 -14.02 3.52 -6.28
C ALA A 71 -13.08 4.46 -7.05
N ASP A 72 -12.06 5.06 -6.41
CA ASP A 72 -11.08 5.89 -7.09
C ASP A 72 -10.25 5.12 -8.12
N LEU A 73 -10.15 3.78 -7.99
CA LEU A 73 -9.52 2.92 -8.99
C LEU A 73 -10.20 2.99 -10.36
N TRP A 74 -11.50 3.33 -10.43
CA TRP A 74 -12.21 3.48 -11.71
C TRP A 74 -11.81 4.73 -12.48
N SER A 75 -11.17 5.67 -11.79
CA SER A 75 -10.95 7.02 -12.29
C SER A 75 -9.48 7.33 -12.58
N VAL A 76 -8.59 6.33 -12.45
CA VAL A 76 -7.17 6.40 -12.80
C VAL A 76 -6.90 5.57 -14.05
N ASP A 77 -5.78 5.87 -14.72
CA ASP A 77 -5.35 5.09 -15.88
C ASP A 77 -5.01 3.65 -15.45
N ARG A 78 -5.21 2.67 -16.34
CA ARG A 78 -5.02 1.25 -16.02
C ARG A 78 -3.64 0.95 -15.40
N GLU A 79 -2.58 1.54 -15.94
CA GLU A 79 -1.22 1.33 -15.45
C GLU A 79 -1.05 1.81 -14.00
N ILE A 80 -1.71 2.92 -13.66
CA ILE A 80 -1.72 3.47 -12.30
C ILE A 80 -2.51 2.54 -11.36
N ALA A 81 -3.69 2.07 -11.79
CA ALA A 81 -4.47 1.11 -11.01
C ALA A 81 -3.68 -0.18 -10.74
N ASP A 82 -2.94 -0.70 -11.72
CA ASP A 82 -2.10 -1.88 -11.56
C ASP A 82 -0.96 -1.63 -10.57
N ASP A 83 -0.36 -0.43 -10.58
CA ASP A 83 0.64 -0.03 -9.59
C ASP A 83 0.06 0.10 -8.17
N MET A 84 -1.15 0.65 -8.03
CA MET A 84 -1.87 0.67 -6.75
C MET A 84 -2.07 -0.75 -6.20
N MET A 85 -2.44 -1.70 -7.06
CA MET A 85 -2.63 -3.11 -6.67
C MET A 85 -1.32 -3.80 -6.28
N ARG A 86 -0.20 -3.46 -6.92
CA ARG A 86 1.14 -3.93 -6.51
C ARG A 86 1.53 -3.38 -5.15
N VAL A 87 1.23 -2.12 -4.86
CA VAL A 87 1.47 -1.53 -3.53
C VAL A 87 0.58 -2.19 -2.46
N LEU A 88 -0.71 -2.45 -2.74
CA LEU A 88 -1.57 -3.20 -1.81
C LEU A 88 -1.02 -4.62 -1.52
N SER A 89 -0.46 -5.27 -2.54
CA SER A 89 0.22 -6.55 -2.38
C SER A 89 1.47 -6.43 -1.50
N LEU A 90 2.28 -5.38 -1.69
CA LEU A 90 3.44 -5.06 -0.85
C LEU A 90 3.03 -4.82 0.61
N ILE A 91 1.94 -4.08 0.86
CA ILE A 91 1.39 -3.83 2.20
C ILE A 91 1.06 -5.14 2.90
N ARG A 92 0.35 -6.05 2.21
CA ARG A 92 0.00 -7.37 2.73
C ARG A 92 1.23 -8.22 3.07
N GLN A 93 2.26 -8.16 2.23
CA GLN A 93 3.49 -8.96 2.39
C GLN A 93 4.37 -8.43 3.54
N THR A 94 4.57 -7.11 3.59
CA THR A 94 5.45 -6.46 4.56
C THR A 94 4.82 -6.31 5.94
N LYS A 95 3.49 -6.13 6.01
CA LYS A 95 2.74 -5.88 7.25
C LYS A 95 3.35 -4.75 8.10
N ALA A 96 3.86 -3.74 7.41
CA ALA A 96 4.61 -2.66 8.00
C ALA A 96 4.15 -1.31 7.44
N TYR A 97 4.39 -0.25 8.20
CA TYR A 97 4.19 1.11 7.72
C TYR A 97 5.29 1.48 6.72
N PRO A 98 5.01 2.34 5.72
CA PRO A 98 5.99 2.63 4.67
C PRO A 98 7.27 3.26 5.24
N GLY A 99 7.14 4.06 6.31
CA GLY A 99 8.26 4.69 6.99
C GLY A 99 9.24 3.72 7.67
N THR A 100 8.89 2.45 7.84
CA THR A 100 9.80 1.43 8.42
C THR A 100 10.49 0.58 7.35
N LEU A 101 10.14 0.74 6.07
CA LEU A 101 10.72 -0.04 4.98
C LEU A 101 12.11 0.45 4.60
N SER A 102 12.32 1.76 4.54
CA SER A 102 13.64 2.38 4.40
C SER A 102 13.63 3.86 4.79
N PRO A 103 14.80 4.44 5.14
CA PRO A 103 14.91 5.88 5.42
C PRO A 103 14.48 6.77 4.24
N THR A 104 14.76 6.34 3.01
CA THR A 104 14.40 7.11 1.79
C THR A 104 12.89 7.12 1.56
N ILE A 105 12.21 5.98 1.77
CA ILE A 105 10.75 5.91 1.69
C ILE A 105 10.13 6.77 2.79
N HIS A 106 10.65 6.68 4.02
CA HIS A 106 10.19 7.54 5.12
C HIS A 106 10.27 9.03 4.76
N ALA A 107 11.41 9.49 4.22
CA ALA A 107 11.57 10.88 3.79
C ALA A 107 10.58 11.28 2.68
N ALA A 108 10.36 10.40 1.69
CA ALA A 108 9.42 10.65 0.60
C ALA A 108 7.98 10.81 1.11
N PHE A 109 7.55 9.97 2.06
CA PHE A 109 6.23 10.09 2.67
C PHE A 109 6.07 11.34 3.52
N LYS A 110 7.09 11.75 4.28
CA LYS A 110 7.05 13.04 4.99
C LYS A 110 6.87 14.21 4.02
N SER A 111 7.58 14.19 2.88
CA SER A 111 7.39 15.19 1.82
C SER A 111 5.95 15.18 1.26
N LEU A 112 5.34 14.00 1.08
CA LEU A 112 3.93 13.88 0.69
C LEU A 112 2.97 14.45 1.74
N VAL A 113 3.22 14.22 3.03
CA VAL A 113 2.41 14.82 4.11
C VAL A 113 2.51 16.34 4.07
N THR A 114 3.72 16.89 4.03
CA THR A 114 3.92 18.35 3.99
C THR A 114 3.27 19.00 2.77
N SER A 115 3.35 18.33 1.63
CA SER A 115 2.81 18.85 0.37
C SER A 115 1.29 18.76 0.26
N ARG A 116 0.69 17.65 0.71
CA ARG A 116 -0.73 17.33 0.47
C ARG A 116 -1.62 17.51 1.69
N ARG A 117 -1.04 17.57 2.89
CA ARG A 117 -1.71 17.78 4.17
C ARG A 117 -0.91 18.80 5.01
N PRO A 118 -0.70 20.03 4.51
CA PRO A 118 0.10 21.03 5.21
C PRO A 118 -0.44 21.33 6.62
N HIS A 119 -1.75 21.23 6.83
CA HIS A 119 -2.40 21.40 8.14
C HIS A 119 -1.99 20.38 9.20
N LEU A 120 -1.32 19.27 8.83
CA LEU A 120 -0.81 18.27 9.78
C LEU A 120 0.65 18.51 10.20
N VAL A 121 1.32 19.52 9.64
CA VAL A 121 2.73 19.82 9.94
C VAL A 121 2.87 20.86 11.06
N ASP A 122 1.81 21.62 11.33
CA ASP A 122 1.80 22.74 12.28
C ASP A 122 1.18 22.39 13.65
N GLU A 123 0.96 21.10 13.95
CA GLU A 123 0.62 20.57 15.29
C GLU A 123 1.82 19.88 15.96
#